data_AF-A0A370GY99-F1
#
_entry.id   AF-A0A370GY99-F1
#
_cell.length_a   1.000
_cell.length_b   1.000
_cell.length_c   1.000
_cell.angle_alpha   90.00
_cell.angle_beta   90.00
_cell.angle_gamma   90.00
#
_symmetry.space_group_name_H-M   'P 1'
#
loop_
_entity.id
_entity.type
_entity.pdbx_description
1 polymer ?
#
loop_
_entity_poly.entity_id
_entity_poly.type
_entity_poly.pdbx_seq_one_letter_code
_entity_poly.pdbx_strand_id
1 'polypeptide(L)'
;MNVTEHLSFFASLYKVDENPELGMWLLYITFIALSILVYKLGFALKLPVLKSVVIYIFLILGCTLLTFLGIFLPVGEGLVVAALILIIYKIRLHNQKKMEAEQSNS
;
A
#
# COMPACT_ATOMS: atom_id res chain seq x y z
N MET A 1 25.82 17.99 -0.10
CA MET A 1 25.03 16.77 -0.32
C MET A 1 24.32 16.50 0.99
N ASN A 2 23.04 16.88 1.09
CA ASN A 2 22.31 16.94 2.37
C ASN A 2 21.82 15.55 2.76
N VAL A 3 22.27 15.06 3.91
CA VAL A 3 22.01 13.71 4.44
C VAL A 3 20.57 13.59 5.02
N THR A 4 19.77 14.65 4.92
CA THR A 4 18.34 14.70 5.27
C THR A 4 17.45 13.98 4.25
N GLU A 5 18.01 13.49 3.14
CA GLU A 5 17.31 12.87 2.01
C GLU A 5 16.86 11.41 2.25
N HIS A 6 17.15 10.85 3.43
CA HIS A 6 16.79 9.46 3.77
C HIS A 6 15.51 9.31 4.60
N LEU A 7 14.86 10.41 4.99
CA LEU A 7 13.52 10.35 5.57
C LEU A 7 12.50 10.15 4.44
N SER A 8 11.54 9.23 4.62
CA SER A 8 10.55 8.85 3.60
C SER A 8 9.97 10.08 2.89
N PHE A 9 9.89 10.05 1.55
CA PHE A 9 9.33 11.12 0.72
C PHE A 9 8.01 11.67 1.28
N PHE A 10 7.15 10.78 1.79
CA PHE A 10 5.88 11.13 2.40
C PHE A 10 6.03 11.94 3.69
N ALA A 11 7.06 11.70 4.51
CA ALA A 11 7.31 12.45 5.74
C ALA A 11 7.70 13.90 5.45
N SER A 12 8.49 14.12 4.39
CA SER A 12 8.79 15.46 3.89
C SER A 12 7.57 16.12 3.22
N LEU A 13 6.76 15.36 2.48
CA LEU A 13 5.52 15.84 1.83
C LEU A 13 4.47 16.32 2.82
N TYR A 14 4.34 15.64 3.96
CA TYR A 14 3.40 16.05 5.01
C TYR A 14 3.97 17.07 5.99
N LYS A 15 5.18 17.61 5.74
CA LYS A 15 5.82 18.63 6.58
C LYS A 15 5.80 18.26 8.07
N VAL A 16 6.18 17.02 8.39
CA VAL A 16 6.33 16.54 9.78
C VAL A 16 7.23 17.48 10.60
N ASP A 17 8.20 18.14 9.97
CA ASP A 17 9.06 19.15 10.62
C ASP A 17 8.33 20.40 11.12
N GLU A 18 7.26 20.86 10.43
CA GLU A 18 6.50 22.05 10.87
C GLU A 18 5.44 21.69 11.92
N ASN A 19 4.76 20.55 11.74
CA ASN A 19 3.71 20.08 12.64
C ASN A 19 3.79 18.56 12.81
N PRO A 20 4.62 18.06 13.75
CA PRO A 20 4.90 16.63 13.87
C PRO A 20 3.66 15.82 14.23
N GLU A 21 2.73 16.39 15.00
CA GLU A 21 1.51 15.71 15.43
C GLU A 21 0.58 15.40 14.25
N LEU A 22 0.34 16.39 13.38
CA LEU A 22 -0.52 16.24 12.20
C LEU A 22 0.15 15.42 11.09
N GLY A 23 1.45 15.65 10.86
CA GLY A 23 2.20 14.93 9.83
C GLY A 23 2.30 13.43 10.12
N MET A 24 2.50 13.05 11.38
CA MET A 24 2.48 11.65 11.81
C MET A 24 1.10 11.00 11.62
N TRP A 25 0.01 11.72 11.93
CA TRP A 25 -1.36 11.23 11.71
C TRP A 25 -1.65 10.99 10.24
N LEU A 26 -1.28 11.93 9.37
CA LEU A 26 -1.42 11.80 7.91
C LEU A 26 -0.58 10.65 7.35
N LEU A 27 0.66 10.49 7.80
CA LEU A 27 1.50 9.35 7.43
C LEU A 27 0.89 8.02 7.86
N TYR A 28 0.38 7.95 9.08
CA TYR A 28 -0.25 6.75 9.62
C TYR A 28 -1.47 6.34 8.80
N ILE A 29 -2.35 7.30 8.48
CA ILE A 29 -3.51 7.07 7.60
C ILE A 29 -3.06 6.62 6.21
N THR A 30 -2.04 7.26 5.64
CA THR A 30 -1.53 6.90 4.31
C THR A 30 -0.96 5.49 4.28
N PHE A 31 -0.19 5.09 5.30
CA PHE A 31 0.30 3.72 5.41
C PHE A 31 -0.84 2.71 5.57
N ILE A 32 -1.85 3.00 6.39
CA ILE A 32 -3.04 2.15 6.51
C ILE A 32 -3.74 2.03 5.15
N ALA A 33 -3.99 3.15 4.47
CA ALA A 33 -4.68 3.18 3.19
C ALA A 33 -3.91 2.43 2.09
N LEU A 34 -2.61 2.68 1.95
CA LEU A 34 -1.74 1.96 1.01
C LEU A 34 -1.65 0.48 1.35
N SER A 35 -1.56 0.12 2.63
CA SER A 35 -1.49 -1.28 3.07
C SER A 35 -2.79 -2.01 2.78
N ILE A 36 -3.95 -1.39 3.03
CA ILE A 36 -5.27 -1.91 2.63
C ILE A 36 -5.35 -2.08 1.11
N LEU A 37 -4.87 -1.08 0.35
CA LEU A 37 -4.92 -1.10 -1.11
C LEU A 37 -4.06 -2.22 -1.69
N VAL A 38 -2.80 -2.33 -1.27
CA VAL A 38 -1.89 -3.42 -1.66
C VAL A 38 -2.48 -4.76 -1.24
N TYR A 39 -3.05 -4.87 -0.03
CA TYR A 39 -3.70 -6.08 0.44
C TYR A 39 -4.87 -6.50 -0.46
N LYS A 40 -5.79 -5.58 -0.76
CA LYS A 40 -6.94 -5.78 -1.65
C LYS A 40 -6.54 -6.15 -3.08
N LEU A 41 -5.37 -5.71 -3.53
CA LEU A 41 -4.86 -5.97 -4.87
C LEU A 41 -4.05 -7.26 -4.97
N GLY A 42 -3.12 -7.48 -4.04
CA GLY A 42 -2.19 -8.61 -4.03
C GLY A 42 -2.86 -9.90 -3.59
N PHE A 43 -3.78 -9.80 -2.63
CA PHE A 43 -4.68 -10.87 -2.31
C PHE A 43 -6.03 -10.51 -2.92
N ALA A 44 -6.38 -11.13 -4.05
CA ALA A 44 -7.71 -11.04 -4.66
C ALA A 44 -8.74 -11.72 -3.75
N LEU A 45 -8.94 -11.15 -2.57
CA LEU A 45 -9.51 -11.82 -1.42
C LEU A 45 -11.03 -11.77 -1.52
N LYS A 46 -11.61 -12.73 -2.25
CA LYS A 46 -13.00 -13.15 -2.04
C LYS A 46 -13.04 -13.97 -0.74
N LEU A 47 -12.99 -13.33 0.43
CA LEU A 47 -13.18 -14.07 1.68
C LEU A 47 -14.20 -13.44 2.63
N PRO A 48 -14.92 -14.29 3.38
CA PRO A 48 -16.01 -13.90 4.27
C PRO A 48 -15.52 -12.90 5.33
N VAL A 49 -16.34 -11.89 5.57
CA VAL A 49 -16.12 -10.73 6.47
C VAL A 49 -15.44 -11.08 7.80
N LEU A 50 -15.72 -12.27 8.36
CA LEU A 50 -15.15 -12.72 9.63
C LEU A 50 -13.62 -12.94 9.59
N LYS A 51 -13.06 -13.45 8.48
CA LYS A 51 -11.60 -13.63 8.34
C LYS A 51 -10.90 -12.30 8.10
N SER A 52 -11.59 -11.35 7.44
CA SER A 52 -11.07 -10.01 7.18
C SER A 52 -10.71 -9.26 8.46
N VAL A 53 -11.43 -9.50 9.57
CA VAL A 53 -11.17 -8.85 10.86
C VAL A 53 -9.77 -9.19 11.39
N VAL A 54 -9.36 -10.46 11.36
CA VAL A 54 -8.03 -10.89 11.81
C VAL A 54 -6.92 -10.23 10.98
N ILE A 55 -7.15 -10.12 9.68
CA ILE A 55 -6.23 -9.44 8.76
C ILE A 55 -6.14 -7.96 9.09
N TYR A 56 -7.27 -7.27 9.32
CA TYR A 56 -7.26 -5.85 9.70
C TYR A 56 -6.51 -5.61 11.00
N ILE A 57 -6.61 -6.51 11.98
CA ILE A 57 -5.83 -6.45 13.24
C ILE A 57 -4.33 -6.59 12.94
N PHE A 58 -3.94 -7.58 12.13
CA PHE A 58 -2.56 -7.76 11.68
C PHE A 58 -2.06 -6.56 10.86
N LEU A 59 -2.94 -5.94 10.06
CA LEU A 59 -2.63 -4.78 9.24
C LEU A 59 -2.38 -3.55 10.10
N ILE A 60 -3.19 -3.32 11.13
CA ILE A 60 -3.01 -2.22 12.08
C ILE A 60 -1.69 -2.40 12.84
N LEU A 61 -1.42 -3.61 13.35
CA LEU A 61 -0.14 -3.94 13.99
C LEU A 61 1.05 -3.77 13.04
N GLY A 62 0.90 -4.23 11.80
CA GLY A 62 1.88 -4.07 10.73
C GLY A 62 2.12 -2.61 10.40
N CYS A 63 1.08 -1.77 10.34
CA CYS A 63 1.17 -0.33 10.13
C CYS A 63 1.87 0.38 11.29
N THR A 64 1.66 -0.02 12.54
CA THR A 64 2.43 0.52 13.67
C THR A 64 3.93 0.26 13.49
N LEU A 65 4.28 -0.96 13.07
CA LEU A 65 5.67 -1.31 12.74
C LEU A 65 6.17 -0.57 11.49
N LEU A 66 5.33 -0.42 10.46
CA LEU A 66 5.64 0.29 9.22
C LEU A 66 5.84 1.78 9.41
N THR A 67 5.13 2.42 10.34
CA THR A 67 5.34 3.82 10.71
C THR A 67 6.66 3.97 11.44
N PHE A 68 7.01 3.02 12.31
CA PHE A 68 8.32 3.01 12.97
C PHE A 68 9.47 2.80 11.97
N LEU A 69 9.34 1.84 11.05
CA LEU A 69 10.34 1.60 10.00
C LEU A 69 10.32 2.69 8.93
N GLY A 70 9.18 3.31 8.65
CA GLY A 70 8.99 4.34 7.62
C GLY A 70 9.68 5.66 7.93
N ILE A 71 10.08 5.85 9.19
CA ILE A 71 10.98 6.94 9.59
C ILE A 71 12.40 6.69 9.07
N PHE A 72 12.85 5.44 9.02
CA PHE A 72 14.22 5.08 8.66
C PHE A 72 14.37 4.53 7.22
N LEU A 73 13.28 4.02 6.65
CA LEU A 73 13.23 3.41 5.31
C LEU A 73 12.17 4.09 4.45
N PRO A 74 12.37 4.18 3.12
CA PRO A 74 11.39 4.67 2.14
C PRO A 74 10.24 3.66 1.91
N VAL A 75 9.59 3.18 2.97
CA VAL A 75 8.56 2.12 2.90
C VAL A 75 7.32 2.58 2.13
N GLY A 76 6.98 3.87 2.20
CA GLY A 76 5.84 4.45 1.49
C GLY A 76 6.00 4.33 -0.02
N GLU A 77 7.19 4.65 -0.54
CA GLU A 77 7.53 4.51 -1.96
C GLU A 77 7.46 3.04 -2.39
N GLY A 78 7.98 2.13 -1.55
CA GLY A 78 7.89 0.69 -1.79
C GLY A 78 6.45 0.18 -1.89
N LEU A 79 5.55 0.64 -1.01
CA LEU A 79 4.12 0.30 -1.06
C LEU A 79 3.45 0.84 -2.33
N VAL A 80 3.80 2.06 -2.76
CA VAL A 80 3.29 2.65 -4.00
C VAL A 80 3.76 1.85 -5.23
N VAL A 81 5.03 1.47 -5.28
CA VAL A 81 5.58 0.66 -6.37
C VAL A 81 4.94 -0.73 -6.41
N ALA A 82 4.79 -1.38 -5.25
CA ALA A 82 4.09 -2.67 -5.15
C ALA A 82 2.64 -2.57 -5.62
N ALA A 83 1.91 -1.52 -5.22
CA ALA A 83 0.56 -1.25 -5.68
C ALA A 83 0.51 -1.08 -7.21
N LEU A 84 1.41 -0.26 -7.78
CA LEU A 84 1.52 -0.05 -9.22
C LEU A 84 1.75 -1.35 -9.99
N ILE A 85 2.71 -2.18 -9.55
CA ILE A 85 3.01 -3.47 -10.17
C ILE A 85 1.76 -4.38 -10.14
N LEU A 86 1.05 -4.43 -9.01
CA LEU A 86 -0.15 -5.23 -8.86
C LEU A 86 -1.31 -4.72 -9.73
N ILE A 87 -1.49 -3.40 -9.85
CA ILE A 87 -2.48 -2.79 -10.75
C ILE A 87 -2.22 -3.25 -12.18
N ILE A 88 -0.98 -3.09 -12.65
CA ILE A 88 -0.57 -3.46 -14.01
C ILE A 88 -0.78 -4.97 -14.23
N TYR A 89 -0.35 -5.80 -13.27
CA TYR A 89 -0.53 -7.25 -13.34
C TYR A 89 -2.02 -7.64 -13.44
N LYS A 90 -2.88 -7.01 -12.63
CA LYS A 90 -4.32 -7.30 -12.60
C LYS A 90 -5.01 -6.89 -13.90
N ILE A 91 -4.66 -5.75 -14.47
CA ILE A 91 -5.17 -5.29 -15.78
C ILE A 91 -4.78 -6.29 -16.86
N ARG A 92 -3.48 -6.65 -16.92
CA ARG A 92 -2.98 -7.62 -17.90
C ARG A 92 -3.68 -8.98 -17.78
N LEU A 93 -3.84 -9.49 -16.56
CA LEU A 93 -4.49 -10.78 -16.31
C LEU A 93 -5.97 -10.80 -16.70
N HIS A 94 -6.71 -9.72 -16.41
CA HIS A 94 -8.12 -9.61 -16.82
C HIS A 94 -8.27 -9.56 -18.35
N ASN A 95 -7.34 -8.89 -19.03
CA ASN A 95 -7.36 -8.78 -20.48
C ASN A 95 -7.14 -10.13 -21.17
N GLN A 96 -6.20 -10.95 -20.67
CA GLN A 96 -5.96 -12.31 -21.18
C GLN A 96 -7.20 -13.21 -21.04
N LYS A 97 -7.86 -13.19 -19.88
CA LYS A 97 -9.08 -13.99 -19.66
C LYS A 97 -10.24 -13.60 -20.57
N LYS A 98 -10.34 -12.32 -20.95
CA LYS A 98 -11.36 -11.87 -21.90
C LYS A 98 -11.08 -12.36 -23.32
N MET A 99 -9.82 -12.31 -23.76
CA MET A 99 -9.40 -12.75 -25.09
C MET A 99 -9.60 -14.26 -25.29
N GLU A 100 -9.33 -15.08 -24.27
CA GLU A 100 -9.58 -16.53 -24.31
C GLU A 100 -11.08 -16.87 -24.36
N ALA A 101 -11.93 -16.10 -23.67
CA ALA A 101 -13.37 -16.30 -23.69
C ALA A 101 -14.02 -15.92 -25.03
N GLU A 102 -13.46 -14.95 -25.76
CA GLU A 102 -13.92 -14.55 -27.09
C GLU A 102 -13.47 -15.51 -28.19
N GLN A 103 -12.28 -16.14 -28.09
CA GLN A 103 -11.81 -17.11 -29.07
C GLN A 103 -12.48 -18.49 -28.98
N SER A 104 -13.07 -18.86 -27.84
CA SER A 104 -13.78 -20.13 -27.67
C SER A 104 -15.21 -20.13 -28.23
N ASN A 105 -15.75 -18.97 -28.64
CA ASN A 105 -17.14 -18.82 -29.08
C ASN A 105 -17.28 -18.45 -30.58
N SER A 106 -16.23 -18.67 -31.37
CA SER A 106 -16.25 -18.55 -32.84
C SER A 106 -15.72 -19.81 -33.50
#